data_AF-A0A3D5NSC8-F1
#
_entry.id   AF-A0A3D5NSC8-F1
#
_cell.length_a   1.000
_cell.length_b   1.000
_cell.length_c   1.000
_cell.angle_alpha   90.00
_cell.angle_beta   90.00
_cell.angle_gamma   90.00
#
_symmetry.space_group_name_H-M   'P 1'
#
loop_
_entity.id
_entity.type
_entity.pdbx_description
1 polymer ?
#
loop_
_entity_poly.entity_id
_entity_poly.type
_entity_poly.pdbx_seq_one_letter_code
_entity_poly.pdbx_strand_id
1 'polypeptide(L)'
;MKKKAQIMILLLTTALTLLFACRSETGPYGSLGNSNGNISNGGTSVRSSDWIYFMNYADNNALYRINTGSLSEEKISDDQGFYLNIAEDGLIYSNGSDSSFLYRMNLKDMSSE
;
A
#
# COMPACT_ATOMS: atom_id res chain seq x y z
N MET A 1 -11.32 -6.58 50.84
CA MET A 1 -12.13 -6.63 49.61
C MET A 1 -11.78 -5.50 48.62
N LYS A 2 -11.74 -4.23 49.03
CA LYS A 2 -11.40 -3.07 48.16
C LYS A 2 -10.05 -3.18 47.44
N LYS A 3 -8.97 -3.58 48.12
CA LYS A 3 -7.63 -3.77 47.50
C LYS A 3 -7.60 -4.83 46.39
N LYS A 4 -8.35 -5.92 46.55
CA LYS A 4 -8.43 -7.00 45.53
C LYS A 4 -9.17 -6.50 44.28
N ALA A 5 -10.24 -5.72 44.46
CA ALA A 5 -10.97 -5.11 43.34
C ALA A 5 -10.12 -4.06 42.59
N GLN A 6 -9.33 -3.24 43.30
CA GLN A 6 -8.42 -2.26 42.67
C GLN A 6 -7.32 -2.93 41.84
N ILE A 7 -6.71 -4.01 42.35
CA ILE A 7 -5.70 -4.78 41.61
C ILE A 7 -6.32 -5.40 40.36
N MET A 8 -7.53 -5.95 40.45
CA MET A 8 -8.23 -6.53 39.31
C MET A 8 -8.58 -5.49 38.23
N ILE A 9 -9.03 -4.30 38.63
CA ILE A 9 -9.30 -3.19 37.69
C ILE A 9 -8.02 -2.75 36.98
N LEU A 10 -6.91 -2.60 37.71
CA LEU A 10 -5.62 -2.23 37.13
C LEU A 10 -5.13 -3.26 36.12
N LEU A 11 -5.26 -4.56 36.42
CA LEU A 11 -4.90 -5.64 35.50
C LEU A 11 -5.76 -5.60 34.23
N LEU A 12 -7.07 -5.35 34.38
CA LEU A 12 -8.01 -5.25 33.26
C LEU A 12 -7.68 -4.08 32.33
N THR A 13 -7.34 -2.91 32.88
CA THR A 13 -6.99 -1.73 32.07
C THR A 13 -5.66 -1.91 31.35
N THR A 14 -4.64 -2.50 31.99
CA THR A 14 -3.37 -2.83 31.32
C THR A 14 -3.55 -3.86 30.20
N ALA A 15 -4.38 -4.87 30.41
CA ALA A 15 -4.70 -5.86 29.37
C ALA A 15 -5.44 -5.20 28.20
N LEU A 16 -6.36 -4.27 28.47
CA LEU A 16 -7.09 -3.54 27.44
C LEU A 16 -6.16 -2.62 26.61
N THR A 17 -5.19 -1.94 27.24
CA THR A 17 -4.21 -1.13 26.50
C THR A 17 -3.30 -1.96 25.59
N LEU A 18 -2.95 -3.19 26.00
CA LEU A 18 -2.14 -4.10 25.19
C LEU A 18 -2.91 -4.63 23.96
N LEU A 19 -4.24 -4.77 24.06
CA LEU A 19 -5.08 -5.19 22.93
C LEU A 19 -5.14 -4.12 21.82
N PHE A 20 -5.01 -2.83 22.17
CA PHE A 20 -4.94 -1.75 21.18
C PHE A 20 -3.51 -1.39 20.75
N ALA A 21 -2.49 -1.89 21.46
CA ALA A 21 -1.09 -1.67 21.13
C ALA A 21 -0.57 -2.58 20.00
N CYS A 22 -1.33 -3.63 19.62
CA CYS A 22 -1.05 -4.41 18.42
C CYS A 22 -1.50 -3.64 17.18
N ARG A 23 -0.77 -2.56 16.87
CA ARG A 23 -0.83 -1.95 15.54
C ARG A 23 -0.05 -2.87 14.62
N SER A 24 -0.68 -3.36 13.55
CA SER A 24 0.06 -3.96 12.44
C SER A 24 0.98 -2.88 11.88
N GLU A 25 2.28 -2.99 12.14
CA GLU A 25 3.26 -2.21 11.39
C GLU A 25 3.22 -2.74 9.96
N THR A 26 2.54 -2.01 9.08
CA THR A 26 2.74 -2.23 7.66
C THR A 26 4.19 -1.91 7.35
N GLY A 27 4.84 -2.71 6.50
CA GLY A 27 6.17 -2.38 5.98
C GLY A 27 6.20 -0.97 5.37
N PRO A 28 7.36 -0.47 4.93
CA PRO A 28 7.50 0.91 4.42
C PRO A 28 6.53 1.25 3.27
N TYR A 29 5.90 0.26 2.66
CA TYR A 29 4.95 0.37 1.56
C TYR A 29 3.47 0.21 1.96
N GLY A 30 3.12 0.16 3.25
CA GLY A 30 1.72 0.04 3.65
C GLY A 30 1.12 -1.36 3.46
N SER A 31 -0.20 -1.42 3.19
CA SER A 31 -0.91 -2.67 2.92
C SER A 31 -0.30 -3.37 1.72
N LEU A 32 0.20 -4.59 1.91
CA LEU A 32 0.56 -5.46 0.81
C LEU A 32 -0.70 -5.82 0.02
N GLY A 33 -0.55 -6.04 -1.27
CA GLY A 33 -1.65 -6.46 -2.10
C GLY A 33 -2.41 -5.32 -2.76
N ASN A 34 -3.30 -5.72 -3.67
CA ASN A 34 -4.43 -4.92 -4.10
C ASN A 34 -5.72 -5.66 -3.69
N SER A 35 -6.85 -4.99 -3.69
CA SER A 35 -8.12 -5.63 -3.33
C SER A 35 -8.58 -6.61 -4.42
N ASN A 36 -9.25 -7.71 -4.01
CA ASN A 36 -9.80 -8.71 -4.93
C ASN A 36 -10.70 -8.08 -5.99
N GLY A 37 -11.51 -7.09 -5.61
CA GLY A 37 -12.37 -6.36 -6.52
C GLY A 37 -11.60 -5.59 -7.57
N ASN A 38 -10.50 -4.94 -7.20
CA ASN A 38 -9.70 -4.17 -8.14
C ASN A 38 -8.90 -5.07 -9.09
N ILE A 39 -8.26 -6.15 -8.58
CA ILE A 39 -7.55 -7.12 -9.44
C ILE A 39 -8.49 -7.78 -10.45
N SER A 40 -9.71 -8.13 -10.03
CA SER A 40 -10.72 -8.70 -10.94
C SER A 40 -11.19 -7.71 -12.02
N ASN A 41 -10.98 -6.42 -11.81
CA ASN A 41 -11.32 -5.33 -12.74
C ASN A 41 -10.08 -4.69 -13.38
N GLY A 42 -8.97 -5.44 -13.51
CA GLY A 42 -7.78 -5.00 -14.25
C GLY A 42 -6.71 -4.32 -13.40
N GLY A 43 -6.94 -4.13 -12.10
CA GLY A 43 -5.97 -3.60 -11.14
C GLY A 43 -5.36 -2.27 -11.58
N THR A 44 -6.20 -1.31 -11.94
CA THR A 44 -5.77 -0.03 -12.56
C THR A 44 -5.08 0.93 -11.59
N SER A 45 -5.20 0.67 -10.29
CA SER A 45 -4.59 1.47 -9.23
C SER A 45 -4.28 0.62 -8.01
N VAL A 46 -3.33 1.04 -7.17
CA VAL A 46 -3.04 0.40 -5.88
C VAL A 46 -2.51 1.44 -4.90
N ARG A 47 -2.89 1.33 -3.62
CA ARG A 47 -2.46 2.27 -2.57
C ARG A 47 -1.31 1.66 -1.77
N SER A 48 -0.27 2.45 -1.52
CA SER A 48 0.85 2.11 -0.63
C SER A 48 1.21 3.31 0.25
N SER A 49 0.92 3.21 1.55
CA SER A 49 1.05 4.30 2.54
C SER A 49 0.39 5.61 2.07
N ASP A 50 1.21 6.63 1.77
CA ASP A 50 0.78 7.97 1.36
C ASP A 50 0.68 8.13 -0.15
N TRP A 51 0.98 7.09 -0.92
CA TRP A 51 0.95 7.12 -2.38
C TRP A 51 -0.16 6.24 -2.95
N ILE A 52 -0.72 6.67 -4.07
CA ILE A 52 -1.53 5.84 -4.96
C ILE A 52 -0.74 5.70 -6.26
N TYR A 53 -0.50 4.47 -6.69
CA TYR A 53 0.09 4.13 -7.97
C TYR A 53 -1.05 3.77 -8.92
N PHE A 54 -0.99 4.23 -10.16
CA PHE A 54 -2.07 3.99 -11.11
C PHE A 54 -1.57 4.02 -12.55
N MET A 55 -2.34 3.37 -13.43
CA MET A 55 -2.14 3.47 -14.87
C MET A 55 -2.95 4.64 -15.42
N ASN A 56 -2.31 5.49 -16.23
CA ASN A 56 -2.95 6.65 -16.82
C ASN A 56 -3.47 6.32 -18.22
N TYR A 57 -4.76 6.06 -18.34
CA TYR A 57 -5.43 5.77 -19.62
C TYR A 57 -5.25 6.88 -20.68
N ALA A 58 -5.13 8.14 -20.25
CA ALA A 58 -4.98 9.26 -21.16
C ALA A 58 -3.56 9.37 -21.73
N ASP A 59 -2.57 8.78 -21.05
CA ASP A 59 -1.18 8.73 -21.47
C ASP A 59 -0.75 7.28 -21.75
N ASN A 60 -1.47 6.63 -22.68
CA ASN A 60 -1.13 5.30 -23.19
C ASN A 60 -0.99 4.20 -22.11
N ASN A 61 -1.74 4.28 -21.00
CA ASN A 61 -1.65 3.37 -19.85
C ASN A 61 -0.29 3.41 -19.11
N ALA A 62 0.48 4.49 -19.26
CA ALA A 62 1.74 4.68 -18.55
C ALA A 62 1.54 4.69 -17.03
N LEU A 63 2.59 4.35 -16.29
CA LEU A 63 2.55 4.29 -14.83
C LEU A 63 2.80 5.65 -14.20
N TYR A 64 1.93 6.01 -13.26
CA TYR A 64 1.95 7.24 -12.50
C TYR A 64 1.84 6.96 -11.01
N ARG A 65 2.20 7.95 -10.19
CA ARG A 65 1.86 7.99 -8.77
C ARG A 65 1.36 9.37 -8.35
N ILE A 66 0.53 9.39 -7.32
CA ILE A 66 0.06 10.62 -6.68
C ILE A 66 0.20 10.53 -5.16
N ASN A 67 0.74 11.58 -4.54
CA ASN A 67 0.82 11.70 -3.10
C ASN A 67 -0.55 12.13 -2.55
N THR A 68 -1.04 11.42 -1.54
CA THR A 68 -2.39 11.60 -1.02
C THR A 68 -2.52 12.77 -0.03
N GLY A 69 -1.40 13.32 0.43
CA GLY A 69 -1.34 14.53 1.24
C GLY A 69 -1.15 15.79 0.39
N SER A 70 -0.09 15.84 -0.42
CA SER A 70 0.24 17.02 -1.25
C SER A 70 -0.54 17.11 -2.55
N LEU A 71 -1.17 16.02 -3.00
CA LEU A 71 -1.81 15.88 -4.31
C LEU A 71 -0.84 16.10 -5.49
N SER A 72 0.47 15.98 -5.26
CA SER A 72 1.48 16.00 -6.31
C SER A 72 1.44 14.69 -7.09
N GLU A 73 1.25 14.78 -8.40
CA GLU A 73 1.24 13.67 -9.34
C GLU A 73 2.52 13.68 -10.19
N GLU A 74 3.07 12.50 -10.47
CA GLU A 74 4.18 12.34 -11.40
C GLU A 74 4.12 11.02 -12.17
N LYS A 75 4.68 11.04 -13.37
CA LYS A 75 4.90 9.86 -14.20
C LYS A 75 6.14 9.13 -13.72
N ILE A 76 6.05 7.81 -13.57
CA ILE A 76 7.13 6.97 -13.01
C ILE A 76 7.66 5.92 -13.99
N SER A 77 6.93 5.59 -15.05
CA SER A 77 7.43 4.79 -16.18
C SER A 77 6.55 5.00 -17.42
N ASP A 78 7.13 4.77 -18.60
CA ASP A 78 6.43 4.66 -19.88
C ASP A 78 5.80 3.27 -20.11
N ASP A 79 6.06 2.31 -19.22
CA ASP A 79 5.48 0.96 -19.29
C ASP A 79 3.95 1.00 -19.20
N GLN A 80 3.29 0.17 -19.99
CA GLN A 80 1.85 -0.04 -19.89
C GLN A 80 1.54 -0.96 -18.71
N GLY A 81 1.32 -0.39 -17.54
CA GLY A 81 1.13 -1.17 -16.32
C GLY A 81 -0.30 -1.64 -16.12
N PHE A 82 -0.53 -2.96 -16.04
CA PHE A 82 -1.82 -3.55 -15.70
C PHE A 82 -1.71 -4.45 -14.46
N TYR A 83 -2.84 -4.71 -13.80
CA TYR A 83 -2.92 -5.58 -12.62
C TYR A 83 -1.96 -5.17 -11.50
N LEU A 84 -1.86 -3.85 -11.26
CA LEU A 84 -0.94 -3.26 -10.28
C LEU A 84 -1.16 -3.87 -8.90
N ASN A 85 -0.06 -4.18 -8.23
CA ASN A 85 -0.04 -4.79 -6.92
C ASN A 85 1.18 -4.34 -6.12
N ILE A 86 1.07 -4.27 -4.79
CA ILE A 86 2.20 -3.90 -3.92
C ILE A 86 2.71 -5.16 -3.21
N ALA A 87 4.01 -5.39 -3.30
CA ALA A 87 4.73 -6.40 -2.54
C ALA A 87 5.73 -5.74 -1.59
N GLU A 88 6.33 -6.51 -0.67
CA GLU A 88 7.33 -6.01 0.30
C GLU A 88 8.52 -5.32 -0.37
N ASP A 89 8.73 -5.58 -1.66
CA ASP A 89 9.89 -5.19 -2.42
C ASP A 89 9.57 -4.17 -3.54
N GLY A 90 8.29 -3.82 -3.78
CA GLY A 90 7.92 -2.74 -4.69
C GLY A 90 6.55 -2.89 -5.37
N LEU A 91 6.37 -2.16 -6.48
CA LEU A 91 5.19 -2.26 -7.34
C LEU A 91 5.38 -3.41 -8.34
N ILE A 92 4.46 -4.37 -8.32
CA ILE A 92 4.37 -5.48 -9.27
C ILE A 92 3.26 -5.18 -10.28
N TYR A 93 3.50 -5.42 -11.55
CA TYR A 93 2.52 -5.20 -12.62
C TYR A 93 2.81 -6.09 -13.83
N SER A 94 1.82 -6.26 -14.70
CA SER A 94 1.98 -6.85 -16.02
C SER A 94 2.26 -5.74 -17.03
N ASN A 95 3.36 -5.86 -17.77
CA ASN A 95 3.78 -4.85 -18.74
C ASN A 95 3.15 -5.14 -20.11
N GLY A 96 2.12 -4.39 -20.46
CA GLY A 96 1.47 -4.47 -21.78
C GLY A 96 2.39 -4.09 -22.94
N SER A 97 3.43 -3.28 -22.70
CA SER A 97 4.43 -2.93 -23.70
C SER A 97 5.40 -4.07 -24.01
N ASP A 98 5.48 -5.09 -23.14
CA ASP A 98 6.35 -6.25 -23.32
C ASP A 98 5.59 -7.56 -23.06
N SER A 99 4.68 -7.89 -23.98
CA SER A 99 3.96 -9.18 -24.03
C SER A 99 3.25 -9.58 -22.73
N SER A 100 2.88 -8.61 -21.89
CA SER A 100 2.25 -8.82 -20.58
C SER A 100 3.14 -9.55 -19.56
N PHE A 101 4.46 -9.55 -19.74
CA PHE A 101 5.38 -10.10 -18.73
C PHE A 101 5.27 -9.37 -17.39
N LEU A 102 5.59 -10.08 -16.31
CA LEU A 102 5.54 -9.53 -14.96
C LEU A 102 6.80 -8.74 -14.66
N TYR A 103 6.60 -7.50 -14.26
CA TYR A 103 7.65 -6.55 -13.93
C TYR A 103 7.54 -6.15 -12.47
N ARG A 104 8.69 -5.78 -11.89
CA ARG A 104 8.79 -5.18 -10.56
C ARG A 104 9.51 -3.85 -10.66
N MET A 105 8.91 -2.81 -10.11
CA MET A 105 9.52 -1.50 -9.92
C MET A 105 9.90 -1.31 -8.46
N ASN A 106 11.17 -0.98 -8.21
CA ASN A 106 11.64 -0.67 -6.86
C ASN A 106 11.17 0.73 -6.44
N LEU A 107 10.46 0.82 -5.33
CA LEU A 107 9.88 2.07 -4.84
C LEU A 107 10.74 2.75 -3.75
N LYS A 108 11.72 2.04 -3.16
CA LYS A 108 12.60 2.55 -2.08
C LYS A 108 13.34 3.82 -2.49
N ASP A 109 13.79 3.86 -3.74
CA ASP A 109 14.62 4.95 -4.26
C ASP A 109 13.77 6.17 -4.66
N MET A 110 12.44 6.06 -4.56
CA MET A 110 11.49 7.10 -4.97
C MET A 110 10.83 7.81 -3.79
N SER A 111 11.10 7.38 -2.54
CA SER A 111 10.50 7.94 -1.31
C SER A 111 11.40 8.93 -0.57
N SER A 112 12.54 9.31 -1.13
CA SER A 112 13.46 10.28 -0.54
C SER A 112 13.25 11.68 -1.11
N GLU A 113 12.22 12.37 -0.63
CA GLU A 113 12.16 13.84 -0.55
C GLU A 113 11.65 14.26 0.83
#